data_AF-A0A933I8K8-F1
#
_entry.id   AF-A0A933I8K8-F1
#
_cell.length_a   1.000
_cell.length_b   1.000
_cell.length_c   1.000
_cell.angle_alpha   90.00
_cell.angle_beta   90.00
_cell.angle_gamma   90.00
#
_symmetry.space_group_name_H-M   'P 1'
#
loop_
_entity.id
_entity.type
_entity.pdbx_description
1 polymer ?
#
loop_
_entity_poly.entity_id
_entity_poly.type
_entity_poly.pdbx_seq_one_letter_code
_entity_poly.pdbx_strand_id
1 'polypeptide(L)'
;MCPFFGEYRWPKVEPHIRNAKARGVNIILITPPIKEVKNVAYVKEVIGNLKAIGVTVVASSGLHGKDIFIDDRIIYTGSMNWTSNRGLSEACHRIDNPDYVKFCADLLQQKTIEVALEPQNNLSPLICPNCKSTVYPLQIINQKHLPTWDKQPLKLGCTNPKCGKYMRKINDRKPFLYKPLCSEDGETKYHLIKFRNKDYWACPKHPKTCKKYPFVKGDC
;
A
#
# COMPACT_ATOMS: atom_id res chain seq x y z
N MET A 1 17.54 4.38 -11.58
CA MET A 1 18.10 3.33 -10.70
C MET A 1 17.79 3.73 -9.26
N CYS A 2 16.97 2.95 -8.57
CA CYS A 2 16.75 3.07 -7.13
C CYS A 2 17.26 1.74 -6.55
N PRO A 3 18.42 1.64 -5.86
CA PRO A 3 18.93 0.35 -5.44
C PRO A 3 18.34 -0.03 -4.08
N PHE A 4 17.36 -0.93 -4.17
CA PHE A 4 16.76 -1.73 -3.12
C PHE A 4 17.80 -2.58 -2.41
N PHE A 5 17.65 -2.69 -1.08
CA PHE A 5 18.39 -3.61 -0.20
C PHE A 5 19.78 -3.93 -0.73
N GLY A 6 20.70 -2.96 -0.63
CA GLY A 6 22.06 -3.22 -1.10
C GLY A 6 22.68 -4.32 -0.24
N GLU A 7 23.16 -5.40 -0.87
CA GLU A 7 23.79 -6.54 -0.19
C GLU A 7 24.85 -6.13 0.83
N TYR A 8 25.51 -5.00 0.59
CA TYR A 8 26.52 -4.44 1.48
C TYR A 8 25.97 -3.70 2.70
N ARG A 9 24.90 -2.92 2.53
CA ARG A 9 24.40 -2.00 3.59
C ARG A 9 23.19 -2.56 4.31
N TRP A 10 22.40 -3.41 3.67
CA TRP A 10 21.24 -4.04 4.29
C TRP A 10 21.58 -4.84 5.56
N PRO A 11 22.65 -5.67 5.62
CA PRO A 11 23.03 -6.36 6.86
C PRO A 11 23.32 -5.42 8.03
N LYS A 12 23.71 -4.16 7.76
CA LYS A 12 23.92 -3.13 8.79
C LYS A 12 22.62 -2.43 9.20
N VAL A 13 21.64 -2.37 8.30
CA VAL A 13 20.36 -1.66 8.53
C VAL A 13 19.30 -2.58 9.12
N GLU A 14 19.26 -3.85 8.74
CA GLU A 14 18.28 -4.84 9.18
C GLU A 14 18.17 -4.93 10.71
N PRO A 15 19.27 -4.96 11.49
CA PRO A 15 19.17 -5.02 12.95
C PRO A 15 18.42 -3.82 13.56
N HIS A 16 18.55 -2.63 12.96
CA HIS A 16 17.84 -1.44 13.41
C HIS A 16 16.34 -1.52 13.13
N ILE A 17 15.96 -2.09 11.98
CA ILE A 17 14.54 -2.33 11.63
C ILE A 17 13.94 -3.36 12.59
N ARG A 18 14.65 -4.45 12.87
CA ARG A 18 14.23 -5.47 13.85
C ARG A 18 14.04 -4.88 15.25
N ASN A 19 14.99 -4.07 15.71
CA ASN A 19 14.91 -3.41 17.00
C ASN A 19 13.75 -2.41 17.06
N ALA A 20 13.49 -1.67 15.98
CA ALA A 20 12.32 -0.79 15.90
C ALA A 20 11.01 -1.58 15.96
N LYS A 21 10.89 -2.69 15.22
CA LYS A 21 9.73 -3.59 15.31
C LYS A 21 9.54 -4.16 16.72
N ALA A 22 10.60 -4.56 17.40
CA ALA A 22 10.55 -5.06 18.77
C ALA A 22 10.04 -4.00 19.77
N ARG A 23 10.25 -2.71 19.49
CA ARG A 23 9.67 -1.59 20.25
C ARG A 23 8.23 -1.24 19.86
N GLY A 24 7.59 -2.02 18.98
CA GLY A 24 6.22 -1.77 18.52
C GLY A 24 6.09 -0.71 17.42
N VAL A 25 7.20 -0.27 16.81
CA VAL A 25 7.14 0.73 15.72
C VAL A 25 6.41 0.14 14.51
N ASN A 26 5.47 0.91 13.96
CA ASN A 26 4.85 0.58 12.68
C ASN A 26 5.82 0.96 11.55
N ILE A 27 6.13 0.00 10.67
CA ILE A 27 7.09 0.22 9.58
C ILE A 27 6.42 -0.22 8.28
N ILE A 28 6.30 0.73 7.37
CA ILE A 28 5.82 0.53 6.00
C ILE A 28 6.99 0.80 5.06
N LEU A 29 7.28 -0.16 4.21
CA LEU A 29 8.32 -0.06 3.21
C LEU A 29 7.74 -0.15 1.80
N ILE A 30 7.96 0.90 1.03
CA ILE A 30 7.59 0.97 -0.39
C ILE A 30 8.84 0.72 -1.22
N THR A 31 8.81 -0.33 -2.02
CA THR A 31 9.94 -0.80 -2.85
C THR A 31 9.50 -0.97 -4.29
N PRO A 32 10.31 -0.67 -5.31
CA PRO A 32 10.02 -1.17 -6.64
C PRO A 32 9.72 -2.66 -6.80
N PRO A 33 9.00 -3.01 -7.88
CA PRO A 33 8.68 -4.39 -8.19
C PRO A 33 9.95 -5.24 -8.29
N ILE A 34 9.87 -6.48 -7.80
CA ILE A 34 11.00 -7.44 -7.82
C ILE A 34 11.60 -7.60 -9.23
N LYS A 35 10.80 -7.48 -10.29
CA LYS A 35 11.27 -7.55 -11.68
C LYS A 35 12.24 -6.41 -12.07
N GLU A 36 12.30 -5.32 -11.29
CA GLU A 36 13.16 -4.17 -11.54
C GLU A 36 14.48 -4.25 -10.75
N VAL A 37 14.67 -5.28 -9.91
CA VAL A 37 15.88 -5.46 -9.11
C VAL A 37 16.90 -6.35 -9.83
N LYS A 38 18.20 -6.08 -9.61
CA LYS A 38 19.29 -6.86 -10.21
C LYS A 38 19.40 -8.26 -9.59
N ASN A 39 19.42 -8.36 -8.26
CA ASN A 39 19.48 -9.63 -7.54
C ASN A 39 18.10 -10.00 -6.97
N VAL A 40 17.30 -10.68 -7.79
CA VAL A 40 15.92 -11.07 -7.46
C VAL A 40 15.85 -12.01 -6.25
N ALA A 41 16.76 -12.98 -6.16
CA ALA A 41 16.76 -13.98 -5.09
C ALA A 41 17.02 -13.33 -3.73
N TYR A 42 18.06 -12.52 -3.64
CA TYR A 42 18.41 -11.78 -2.43
C TYR A 42 17.28 -10.85 -1.98
N VAL A 43 16.72 -10.06 -2.90
CA VAL A 43 15.62 -9.14 -2.56
C VAL A 43 14.37 -9.89 -2.08
N LYS A 44 14.05 -11.05 -2.68
CA LYS A 44 12.95 -11.91 -2.22
C LYS A 44 13.16 -12.38 -0.79
N GLU A 45 14.37 -12.84 -0.47
CA GLU A 45 14.75 -13.26 0.87
C GLU A 45 14.61 -12.12 1.87
N VAL A 46 15.16 -10.95 1.57
CA VAL A 46 15.07 -9.76 2.42
C VAL A 46 13.62 -9.34 2.67
N ILE A 47 12.78 -9.30 1.61
CA ILE A 47 11.35 -8.99 1.74
C ILE A 47 10.65 -10.05 2.60
N GLY A 48 10.99 -11.33 2.43
CA GLY A 48 10.46 -12.42 3.25
C GLY A 48 10.78 -12.23 4.73
N ASN A 49 12.06 -11.95 5.04
CA ASN A 49 12.54 -11.72 6.40
C ASN A 49 11.85 -10.50 7.05
N LEU A 50 11.68 -9.40 6.31
CA LEU A 50 10.96 -8.22 6.78
C LEU A 50 9.50 -8.49 7.09
N LYS A 51 8.81 -9.21 6.20
CA LYS A 51 7.41 -9.59 6.42
C LYS A 51 7.27 -10.52 7.63
N ALA A 52 8.21 -11.44 7.82
CA ALA A 52 8.22 -12.35 8.96
C ALA A 52 8.33 -11.63 10.32
N ILE A 53 8.99 -10.46 10.37
CA ILE A 53 9.07 -9.62 11.57
C ILE A 53 7.96 -8.55 11.65
N GLY A 54 6.93 -8.63 10.80
CA GLY A 54 5.78 -7.73 10.83
C GLY A 54 6.00 -6.35 10.22
N VAL A 55 6.95 -6.21 9.29
CA VAL A 55 7.06 -5.00 8.44
C VAL A 55 6.10 -5.12 7.25
N THR A 56 5.36 -4.06 6.98
CA THR A 56 4.49 -3.98 5.81
C THR A 56 5.32 -3.60 4.58
N VAL A 57 5.62 -4.58 3.72
CA VAL A 57 6.38 -4.34 2.48
C VAL A 57 5.47 -4.39 1.27
N VAL A 58 5.35 -3.28 0.54
CA VAL A 58 4.56 -3.15 -0.67
C VAL A 58 5.43 -2.78 -1.87
N ALA A 59 5.17 -3.42 -3.01
CA ALA A 59 5.81 -3.04 -4.25
C ALA A 59 5.12 -1.81 -4.87
N SER A 60 5.88 -0.90 -5.49
CA SER A 60 5.35 0.27 -6.19
C SER A 60 6.03 0.53 -7.52
N SER A 61 5.26 0.60 -8.61
CA SER A 61 5.77 0.98 -9.93
C SER A 61 5.57 2.47 -10.19
N GLY A 62 6.61 3.15 -10.68
CA GLY A 62 6.55 4.56 -11.05
C GLY A 62 6.64 5.55 -9.87
N LEU A 63 7.00 5.08 -8.68
CA LEU A 63 7.46 5.92 -7.58
C LEU A 63 9.00 5.88 -7.53
N HIS A 64 9.63 7.06 -7.45
CA HIS A 64 11.08 7.21 -7.37
C HIS A 64 11.48 8.08 -6.16
N GLY A 65 10.75 7.94 -5.06
CA GLY A 65 11.10 8.56 -3.78
C GLY A 65 12.24 7.82 -3.09
N LYS A 66 13.02 8.55 -2.29
CA LYS A 66 14.06 8.01 -1.40
C LYS A 66 13.84 8.46 0.04
N ASP A 67 12.62 8.94 0.29
CA ASP A 67 12.25 9.66 1.48
C ASP A 67 11.92 8.68 2.61
N ILE A 68 12.27 9.07 3.84
CA ILE A 68 11.92 8.34 5.05
C ILE A 68 11.15 9.31 5.94
N PHE A 69 9.91 8.96 6.22
CA PHE A 69 9.05 9.67 7.16
C PHE A 69 9.14 8.96 8.51
N ILE A 70 9.38 9.73 9.57
CA ILE A 70 9.30 9.25 10.95
C ILE A 70 8.24 10.10 11.64
N ASP A 71 7.11 9.45 11.90
CA ASP A 71 5.87 10.08 12.35
C ASP A 71 5.47 11.24 11.40
N ASP A 72 4.74 12.22 11.92
CA ASP A 72 4.39 13.46 11.21
C ASP A 72 5.40 14.60 11.51
N ARG A 73 6.66 14.27 11.82
CA ARG A 73 7.64 15.23 12.35
C ARG A 73 8.97 15.30 11.64
N ILE A 74 9.59 14.15 11.32
CA ILE A 74 10.92 14.11 10.72
C ILE A 74 10.84 13.50 9.33
N ILE A 75 11.47 14.15 8.36
CA ILE A 75 11.74 13.58 7.04
C ILE A 75 13.24 13.52 6.78
N TYR A 76 13.71 12.36 6.31
CA TYR A 76 14.97 12.24 5.62
C TYR A 76 14.71 12.23 4.13
N THR A 77 15.33 13.14 3.38
CA THR A 77 15.18 13.27 1.93
C THR A 77 16.51 13.60 1.27
N GLY A 78 16.59 13.44 -0.05
CA GLY A 78 17.78 13.79 -0.84
C GLY A 78 18.04 12.85 -2.01
N SER A 79 19.26 12.88 -2.51
CA SER A 79 19.68 12.01 -3.62
C SER A 79 20.07 10.60 -3.15
N MET A 80 20.37 10.44 -1.86
CA MET A 80 20.86 9.18 -1.28
C MET A 80 19.81 8.08 -1.23
N ASN A 81 20.21 6.89 -1.68
CA ASN A 81 19.48 5.66 -1.36
C ASN A 81 19.97 5.13 0.00
N TRP A 82 19.12 5.18 1.01
CA TRP A 82 19.47 4.84 2.39
C TRP A 82 19.97 3.39 2.58
N THR A 83 19.63 2.48 1.66
CA THR A 83 20.10 1.08 1.65
C THR A 83 21.29 0.79 0.73
N SER A 84 21.87 1.75 0.01
CA SER A 84 22.80 1.38 -1.07
C SER A 84 23.90 2.38 -1.45
N ASN A 85 24.28 3.33 -0.60
CA ASN A 85 25.41 4.21 -0.91
C ASN A 85 26.73 3.39 -0.99
N ARG A 86 27.44 3.48 -2.13
CA ARG A 86 28.74 2.84 -2.43
C ARG A 86 29.87 3.87 -2.60
N GLY A 87 29.97 4.83 -1.69
CA GLY A 87 31.00 5.87 -1.73
C GLY A 87 30.71 6.97 -2.75
N LEU A 88 29.45 7.15 -3.14
CA LEU A 88 29.02 8.28 -3.95
C LEU A 88 28.77 9.49 -3.05
N SER A 89 29.13 10.67 -3.54
CA SER A 89 28.74 11.94 -2.92
C SER A 89 27.25 12.14 -3.13
N GLU A 90 26.47 11.94 -2.06
CA GLU A 90 25.01 12.06 -2.08
C GLU A 90 24.59 13.06 -0.99
N ALA A 91 23.58 13.87 -1.28
CA ALA A 91 23.00 14.79 -0.30
C ALA A 91 21.93 14.04 0.49
N CYS A 92 21.94 14.22 1.81
CA CYS A 92 20.90 13.76 2.71
C CYS A 92 20.56 14.90 3.67
N HIS A 93 19.29 15.30 3.66
CA HIS A 93 18.76 16.30 4.57
C HIS A 93 17.91 15.60 5.61
N ARG A 94 18.17 15.88 6.88
CA ARG A 94 17.26 15.60 7.99
C ARG A 94 16.52 16.89 8.30
N ILE A 95 15.21 16.89 8.10
CA ILE A 95 14.35 18.04 8.36
C ILE A 95 13.39 17.68 9.48
N ASP A 96 13.42 18.44 10.57
CA ASP A 96 12.56 18.29 11.76
C ASP A 96 11.61 19.51 11.78
N ASN A 97 10.58 19.44 10.95
CA ASN A 97 9.60 20.50 10.78
C ASN A 97 8.24 19.86 10.42
N PRO A 98 7.28 19.80 11.36
CA PRO A 98 6.00 19.13 11.14
C PRO A 98 5.21 19.64 9.93
N ASP A 99 5.23 20.95 9.67
CA ASP A 99 4.48 21.53 8.54
C ASP A 99 5.09 21.12 7.20
N TYR A 100 6.43 21.11 7.12
CA TYR A 100 7.13 20.62 5.93
C TYR A 100 6.94 19.13 5.73
N VAL A 101 7.02 18.33 6.80
CA VAL A 101 6.78 16.89 6.72
C VAL A 101 5.35 16.61 6.25
N LYS A 102 4.36 17.30 6.81
CA LYS A 102 2.96 17.19 6.37
C LYS A 102 2.79 17.56 4.90
N PHE A 103 3.39 18.66 4.46
CA PHE A 103 3.37 19.06 3.05
C PHE A 103 3.95 17.96 2.13
N CYS A 104 5.11 17.41 2.47
CA CYS A 104 5.72 16.31 1.71
C CYS A 104 4.87 15.03 1.75
N ALA A 105 4.31 14.69 2.92
CA ALA A 105 3.44 13.54 3.12
C ALA A 105 2.18 13.65 2.26
N ASP A 106 1.56 14.84 2.19
CA ASP A 106 0.38 15.10 1.38
C ASP A 106 0.70 14.99 -0.13
N LEU A 107 1.84 15.54 -0.58
CA LEU A 107 2.31 15.39 -1.96
C LEU A 107 2.52 13.92 -2.37
N LEU A 108 3.08 13.12 -1.46
CA LEU A 108 3.29 11.68 -1.67
C LEU A 108 2.06 10.83 -1.36
N GLN A 109 0.97 11.45 -0.89
CA GLN A 109 -0.26 10.79 -0.45
C GLN A 109 0.00 9.70 0.61
N GLN A 110 0.98 9.93 1.50
CA GLN A 110 1.43 8.96 2.52
C GLN A 110 0.25 8.39 3.32
N LYS A 111 -0.56 9.24 3.94
CA LYS A 111 -1.72 8.81 4.74
C LYS A 111 -2.71 7.94 3.95
N THR A 112 -2.88 8.24 2.67
CA THR A 112 -3.76 7.45 1.80
C THR A 112 -3.15 6.08 1.52
N ILE A 113 -1.83 6.02 1.33
CA ILE A 113 -1.10 4.75 1.19
C ILE A 113 -1.20 3.94 2.48
N GLU A 114 -0.97 4.54 3.64
CA GLU A 114 -1.04 3.86 4.95
C GLU A 114 -2.41 3.20 5.16
N VAL A 115 -3.49 3.97 5.05
CA VAL A 115 -4.86 3.46 5.19
C VAL A 115 -5.14 2.33 4.19
N ALA A 116 -4.63 2.44 2.96
CA ALA A 116 -4.80 1.42 1.95
C ALA A 116 -4.04 0.11 2.27
N LEU A 117 -2.95 0.20 3.04
CA LEU A 117 -2.06 -0.90 3.43
C LEU A 117 -2.29 -1.42 4.85
N GLU A 118 -3.19 -0.82 5.63
CA GLU A 118 -3.59 -1.38 6.93
C GLU A 118 -4.26 -2.75 6.77
N PRO A 119 -3.92 -3.77 7.57
CA PRO A 119 -4.63 -5.05 7.58
C PRO A 119 -6.12 -4.87 7.91
N GLN A 120 -7.00 -5.69 7.34
CA GLN A 120 -8.40 -5.80 7.78
C GLN A 120 -8.66 -7.23 8.26
N ASN A 121 -9.25 -7.41 9.45
CA ASN A 121 -9.71 -8.70 9.95
C ASN A 121 -8.67 -9.84 9.78
N ASN A 122 -7.41 -9.59 10.14
CA ASN A 122 -6.28 -10.51 10.00
C ASN A 122 -5.94 -10.96 8.56
N LEU A 123 -6.40 -10.24 7.54
CA LEU A 123 -6.09 -10.51 6.14
C LEU A 123 -5.06 -9.53 5.60
N SER A 124 -4.15 -10.05 4.79
CA SER A 124 -3.15 -9.23 4.12
C SER A 124 -3.84 -8.29 3.13
N PRO A 125 -3.69 -6.96 3.29
CA PRO A 125 -4.31 -5.95 2.42
C PRO A 125 -3.75 -5.96 0.99
N LEU A 126 -2.73 -6.80 0.77
CA LEU A 126 -2.04 -6.98 -0.48
C LEU A 126 -2.54 -8.21 -1.26
N ILE A 127 -3.60 -8.89 -0.84
CA ILE A 127 -4.17 -9.99 -1.63
C ILE A 127 -5.17 -9.42 -2.65
N CYS A 128 -5.01 -9.80 -3.92
CA CYS A 128 -5.95 -9.40 -4.96
C CYS A 128 -7.31 -10.09 -4.76
N PRO A 129 -8.44 -9.37 -4.72
CA PRO A 129 -9.75 -9.99 -4.50
C PRO A 129 -10.17 -10.90 -5.67
N ASN A 130 -9.69 -10.60 -6.89
CA ASN A 130 -10.07 -11.35 -8.09
C ASN A 130 -9.36 -12.71 -8.18
N CYS A 131 -8.03 -12.75 -8.06
CA CYS A 131 -7.27 -14.00 -8.20
C CYS A 131 -6.80 -14.62 -6.88
N LYS A 132 -6.95 -13.91 -5.76
CA LYS A 132 -6.52 -14.34 -4.40
C LYS A 132 -5.07 -14.82 -4.32
N SER A 133 -4.24 -14.42 -5.29
CA SER A 133 -2.86 -14.88 -5.40
C SER A 133 -1.98 -14.22 -4.35
N THR A 134 -1.27 -15.03 -3.57
CA THR A 134 -0.20 -14.59 -2.68
C THR A 134 1.12 -14.39 -3.43
N VAL A 135 1.26 -15.01 -4.61
CA VAL A 135 2.43 -14.88 -5.50
C VAL A 135 2.47 -13.51 -6.18
N TYR A 136 1.29 -12.97 -6.52
CA TYR A 136 1.13 -11.65 -7.16
C TYR A 136 0.34 -10.70 -6.25
N PRO A 137 0.96 -10.23 -5.16
CA PRO A 137 0.30 -9.28 -4.28
C PRO A 137 -0.04 -7.98 -5.03
N LEU A 138 -1.05 -7.27 -4.53
CA LEU A 138 -1.36 -5.92 -4.96
C LEU A 138 -0.14 -5.02 -4.77
N GLN A 139 0.05 -4.13 -5.73
CA GLN A 139 1.15 -3.17 -5.78
C GLN A 139 0.57 -1.77 -5.94
N ILE A 140 1.30 -0.77 -5.48
CA ILE A 140 1.00 0.62 -5.80
C ILE A 140 1.42 0.86 -7.25
N ILE A 141 0.54 1.42 -8.06
CA ILE A 141 0.79 1.71 -9.46
C ILE A 141 0.59 3.20 -9.66
N ASN A 142 1.67 3.91 -9.96
CA ASN A 142 1.60 5.27 -10.46
C ASN A 142 1.27 5.24 -11.96
N GLN A 143 0.04 5.62 -12.32
CA GLN A 143 -0.42 5.62 -13.70
C GLN A 143 0.14 6.81 -14.46
N LYS A 144 0.97 6.54 -15.48
CA LYS A 144 1.54 7.58 -16.36
C LYS A 144 0.49 8.30 -17.21
N HIS A 145 -0.56 7.60 -17.62
CA HIS A 145 -1.63 8.13 -18.44
C HIS A 145 -2.95 7.98 -17.68
N LEU A 146 -3.46 9.11 -17.20
CA LEU A 146 -4.77 9.19 -16.57
C LEU A 146 -5.75 9.84 -17.56
N PRO A 147 -6.99 9.35 -17.64
CA PRO A 147 -8.04 10.12 -18.30
C PRO A 147 -8.28 11.43 -17.54
N THR A 148 -8.75 12.47 -18.22
CA THR A 148 -8.92 13.83 -17.67
C THR A 148 -9.81 13.89 -16.42
N TRP A 149 -10.72 12.93 -16.26
CA TRP A 149 -11.60 12.83 -15.10
C TRP A 149 -10.97 12.12 -13.88
N ASP A 150 -9.86 11.39 -14.05
CA ASP A 150 -9.18 10.68 -12.95
C ASP A 150 -7.97 11.47 -12.46
N LYS A 151 -8.16 12.23 -11.39
CA LYS A 151 -7.10 13.06 -10.79
C LYS A 151 -6.19 12.29 -9.83
N GLN A 152 -6.32 10.97 -9.75
CA GLN A 152 -5.61 10.16 -8.75
C GLN A 152 -4.59 9.22 -9.41
N PRO A 153 -3.30 9.60 -9.44
CA PRO A 153 -2.28 8.81 -10.13
C PRO A 153 -1.98 7.48 -9.47
N LEU A 154 -2.15 7.39 -8.15
CA LEU A 154 -1.84 6.17 -7.39
C LEU A 154 -3.04 5.24 -7.31
N LYS A 155 -2.84 4.02 -7.77
CA LYS A 155 -3.81 2.92 -7.69
C LYS A 155 -3.20 1.73 -6.94
N LEU A 156 -4.05 0.88 -6.39
CA LEU A 156 -3.65 -0.48 -6.02
C LEU A 156 -4.07 -1.43 -7.13
N GLY A 157 -3.11 -2.19 -7.67
CA GLY A 157 -3.37 -3.09 -8.79
C GLY A 157 -2.68 -4.43 -8.67
N CYS A 158 -3.27 -5.44 -9.30
CA CYS A 158 -2.70 -6.78 -9.38
C CYS A 158 -1.84 -6.91 -10.63
N THR A 159 -0.62 -7.40 -10.46
CA THR A 159 0.32 -7.61 -11.57
C THR A 159 0.22 -9.01 -12.20
N ASN A 160 -0.70 -9.85 -11.73
CA ASN A 160 -0.91 -11.17 -12.34
C ASN A 160 -1.51 -11.00 -13.75
N PRO A 161 -0.81 -11.43 -14.82
CA PRO A 161 -1.29 -11.26 -16.20
C PRO A 161 -2.61 -12.01 -16.45
N LYS A 162 -2.88 -13.08 -15.70
CA LYS A 162 -4.12 -13.87 -15.82
C LYS A 162 -5.32 -13.27 -15.05
N CYS A 163 -5.10 -12.24 -14.23
CA CYS A 163 -6.12 -11.70 -13.30
C CYS A 163 -7.00 -10.59 -13.92
N GLY A 164 -7.00 -10.41 -15.25
CA GLY A 164 -7.83 -9.39 -15.91
C GLY A 164 -7.57 -7.95 -15.42
N LYS A 165 -6.35 -7.67 -14.94
CA LYS A 165 -5.87 -6.35 -14.48
C LYS A 165 -6.78 -5.71 -13.41
N TYR A 166 -6.87 -6.34 -12.24
CA TYR A 166 -7.51 -5.69 -11.09
C TYR A 166 -6.80 -4.37 -10.76
N MET A 167 -7.58 -3.30 -10.60
CA MET A 167 -7.10 -1.97 -10.26
C MET A 167 -8.18 -1.22 -9.50
N ARG A 168 -7.81 -0.55 -8.41
CA ARG A 168 -8.69 0.32 -7.62
C ARG A 168 -7.97 1.62 -7.25
N LYS A 169 -8.72 2.69 -7.01
CA LYS A 169 -8.12 3.91 -6.46
C LYS A 169 -7.61 3.62 -5.07
N ILE A 170 -6.48 4.23 -4.71
CA ILE A 170 -5.85 3.94 -3.42
C ILE A 170 -6.73 4.41 -2.24
N ASN A 171 -7.52 5.47 -2.45
CA ASN A 171 -8.49 6.00 -1.51
C ASN A 171 -9.87 5.30 -1.56
N ASP A 172 -10.10 4.38 -2.51
CA ASP A 172 -11.36 3.63 -2.55
C ASP A 172 -11.44 2.69 -1.34
N ARG A 173 -12.66 2.44 -0.86
CA ARG A 173 -12.93 1.43 0.16
C ARG A 173 -12.34 0.08 -0.29
N LYS A 174 -11.71 -0.64 0.65
CA LYS A 174 -11.26 -2.02 0.45
C LYS A 174 -12.46 -2.92 0.12
N PRO A 175 -12.37 -3.83 -0.86
CA PRO A 175 -13.49 -4.69 -1.21
C PRO A 175 -13.92 -5.59 -0.05
N PHE A 176 -15.22 -5.87 0.02
CA PHE A 176 -15.80 -6.80 0.97
C PHE A 176 -15.45 -8.23 0.57
N LEU A 177 -14.82 -8.98 1.49
CA LEU A 177 -14.58 -10.41 1.29
C LEU A 177 -15.83 -11.26 1.51
N TYR A 178 -16.74 -10.76 2.34
CA TYR A 178 -18.04 -11.34 2.63
C TYR A 178 -19.09 -10.24 2.58
N LYS A 179 -20.32 -10.60 2.21
CA LYS A 179 -21.42 -9.65 2.14
C LYS A 179 -21.55 -8.97 3.50
N PRO A 180 -21.60 -7.63 3.55
CA PRO A 180 -21.73 -6.94 4.83
C PRO A 180 -23.02 -7.38 5.52
N LEU A 181 -22.99 -7.40 6.85
CA LEU A 181 -24.14 -7.70 7.68
C LEU A 181 -24.81 -6.40 8.12
N CYS A 182 -26.13 -6.46 8.28
CA CYS A 182 -26.98 -5.40 8.77
C CYS A 182 -26.44 -4.82 10.08
N SER A 183 -26.32 -3.50 10.15
CA SER A 183 -25.81 -2.81 11.35
C SER A 183 -26.81 -2.82 12.51
N GLU A 184 -28.10 -3.06 12.22
CA GLU A 184 -29.17 -3.06 13.23
C GLU A 184 -29.34 -4.43 13.88
N ASP A 185 -29.36 -5.51 13.09
CA ASP A 185 -29.65 -6.86 13.59
C ASP A 185 -28.44 -7.80 13.57
N GLY A 186 -27.33 -7.43 12.94
CA GLY A 186 -26.10 -8.23 12.90
C GLY A 186 -26.19 -9.52 12.07
N GLU A 187 -27.35 -9.87 11.52
CA GLU A 187 -27.60 -11.17 10.87
C GLU A 187 -27.93 -11.03 9.39
N THR A 188 -28.71 -10.01 9.03
CA THR A 188 -29.22 -9.86 7.66
C THR A 188 -28.10 -9.46 6.71
N LYS A 189 -27.78 -10.30 5.72
CA LYS A 189 -26.80 -9.98 4.67
C LYS A 189 -27.33 -8.88 3.75
N TYR A 190 -26.45 -7.96 3.36
CA TYR A 190 -26.75 -6.96 2.35
C TYR A 190 -26.91 -7.59 0.98
N HIS A 191 -27.78 -6.99 0.15
CA HIS A 191 -28.02 -7.39 -1.23
C HIS A 191 -27.50 -6.31 -2.18
N LEU A 192 -27.08 -6.73 -3.37
CA LEU A 192 -26.66 -5.82 -4.42
C LEU A 192 -27.90 -5.24 -5.09
N ILE A 193 -28.04 -3.92 -5.07
CA ILE A 193 -29.12 -3.19 -5.73
C ILE A 193 -28.53 -2.26 -6.80
N LYS A 194 -29.23 -2.10 -7.91
CA LYS A 194 -28.89 -1.11 -8.94
C LYS A 194 -29.62 0.20 -8.62
N PHE A 195 -28.88 1.30 -8.52
CA PHE A 195 -29.46 2.63 -8.33
C PHE A 195 -28.84 3.61 -9.31
N ARG A 196 -29.65 4.03 -10.30
CA ARG A 196 -29.19 4.80 -11.47
C ARG A 196 -28.07 4.03 -12.19
N ASN A 197 -26.89 4.65 -12.33
CA ASN A 197 -25.74 4.09 -13.04
C ASN A 197 -24.70 3.46 -12.09
N LYS A 198 -25.08 3.12 -10.85
CA LYS A 198 -24.16 2.55 -9.85
C LYS A 198 -24.82 1.43 -9.06
N ASP A 199 -24.02 0.44 -8.71
CA ASP A 199 -24.43 -0.67 -7.86
C ASP A 199 -24.09 -0.37 -6.40
N TYR A 200 -24.95 -0.80 -5.48
CA TYR A 200 -24.78 -0.59 -4.04
C TYR A 200 -25.11 -1.86 -3.27
N TRP A 201 -24.36 -2.13 -2.22
CA TRP A 201 -24.81 -2.99 -1.14
C TRP A 201 -25.83 -2.22 -0.29
N ALA A 202 -27.02 -2.77 -0.13
CA ALA A 202 -28.04 -2.24 0.77
C ALA A 202 -28.65 -3.36 1.64
N CYS A 203 -29.01 -3.01 2.87
CA CYS A 203 -29.76 -3.90 3.75
C CYS A 203 -31.20 -4.05 3.23
N PRO A 204 -31.70 -5.27 2.97
CA PRO A 204 -33.06 -5.47 2.50
C PRO A 204 -34.11 -5.21 3.61
N LYS A 205 -33.76 -5.43 4.88
CA LYS A 205 -34.68 -5.36 6.02
C LYS A 205 -34.82 -3.95 6.62
N HIS A 206 -33.71 -3.21 6.71
CA HIS A 206 -33.68 -1.85 7.26
C HIS A 206 -33.13 -0.82 6.25
N PRO A 207 -33.76 -0.65 5.07
CA PRO A 207 -33.19 0.16 3.99
C PRO A 207 -33.10 1.67 4.28
N LYS A 208 -33.78 2.16 5.32
CA LYS A 208 -33.82 3.57 5.73
C LYS A 208 -32.75 3.92 6.77
N THR A 209 -32.40 2.99 7.67
CA THR A 209 -31.46 3.24 8.77
C THR A 209 -30.07 2.69 8.45
N CYS A 210 -29.98 1.53 7.80
CA CYS A 210 -28.70 0.95 7.41
C CYS A 210 -27.98 1.79 6.33
N LYS A 211 -26.69 2.03 6.55
CA LYS A 211 -25.82 2.70 5.58
C LYS A 211 -25.68 1.89 4.30
N LYS A 212 -25.91 2.51 3.14
CA LYS A 212 -25.62 1.90 1.84
C LYS A 212 -24.13 2.02 1.51
N TYR A 213 -23.55 0.99 0.91
CA TYR A 213 -22.15 1.00 0.48
C TYR A 213 -22.08 0.93 -1.04
N PRO A 214 -21.38 1.85 -1.72
CA PRO A 214 -21.09 1.70 -3.14
C PRO A 214 -20.38 0.35 -3.38
N PHE A 215 -20.84 -0.38 -4.40
CA PHE A 215 -20.15 -1.57 -4.86
C PHE A 215 -18.77 -1.17 -5.38
N VAL A 216 -17.76 -1.90 -4.95
CA VAL A 216 -16.39 -1.75 -5.44
C VAL A 216 -15.98 -3.05 -6.12
N LYS A 217 -15.25 -2.95 -7.24
CA LYS A 217 -14.72 -4.12 -7.92
C LYS A 217 -13.95 -4.99 -6.93
N GLY A 218 -14.30 -6.28 -6.89
CA GLY A 218 -13.72 -7.27 -5.98
C GLY A 218 -14.53 -7.52 -4.72
N ASP A 219 -15.67 -6.85 -4.51
CA ASP A 219 -16.65 -7.29 -3.52
C ASP A 219 -17.17 -8.70 -3.89
N CYS A 220 -17.46 -9.53 -2.89
CA CYS A 220 -17.94 -10.91 -3.03
C CYS A 220 -19.39 -11.07 -3.53
#